data_AF-A0A0N4VNK3-F1
#
_entry.id   AF-A0A0N4VNK3-F1
#
_cell.length_a   1.000
_cell.length_b   1.000
_cell.length_c   1.000
_cell.angle_alpha   90.00
_cell.angle_beta   90.00
_cell.angle_gamma   90.00
#
_symmetry.space_group_name_H-M   'P 1'
#
loop_
_entity.id
_entity.type
_entity.pdbx_description
1 polymer ?
#
loop_
_entity_poly.entity_id
_entity_poly.type
_entity_poly.pdbx_seq_one_letter_code
_entity_poly.pdbx_strand_id
1 'polypeptide(L)'
;MSAVGTNGFIYSEKYCDDQYEYRHVHITPEVAKLISRQHLLSESEWRHLGVEQSRGWEHYMYHSPEKHDRQEVAAAKHNICQMVSEVVAAVKLNKLFCRFFCSEGL
;
A
#
# COMPACT_ATOMS: atom_id res chain seq x y z
N MET A 1 13.36 3.71 -11.60
CA MET A 1 13.11 5.10 -11.15
C MET A 1 11.67 5.19 -10.65
N SER A 2 11.46 5.62 -9.41
CA SER A 2 10.12 5.91 -8.88
C SER A 2 9.45 7.02 -9.69
N ALA A 3 8.15 6.89 -9.97
CA ALA A 3 7.40 7.90 -10.70
C ALA A 3 6.84 8.94 -9.72
N VAL A 4 6.99 10.23 -10.03
CA VAL A 4 6.37 11.32 -9.26
C VAL A 4 5.10 11.76 -9.97
N GLY A 5 3.97 11.67 -9.27
CA GLY A 5 2.68 12.15 -9.78
C GLY A 5 2.53 13.67 -9.66
N THR A 6 1.57 14.24 -10.39
CA THR A 6 1.25 15.69 -10.38
C THR A 6 0.67 16.15 -9.03
N ASN A 7 0.17 15.20 -8.25
CA ASN A 7 -0.36 15.27 -6.89
C ASN A 7 0.72 15.30 -5.79
N GLY A 8 2.00 15.32 -6.16
CA GLY A 8 3.12 15.29 -5.20
C GLY A 8 3.32 13.93 -4.54
N PHE A 9 2.64 12.89 -5.02
CA PHE A 9 2.79 11.52 -4.56
C PHE A 9 3.93 10.82 -5.30
N ILE A 10 4.58 9.87 -4.64
CA ILE A 10 5.67 9.09 -5.22
C ILE A 10 5.25 7.64 -5.31
N TYR A 11 5.30 7.08 -6.51
CA TYR A 11 4.92 5.69 -6.80
C TYR A 11 6.19 4.84 -6.90
N SER A 12 6.27 3.79 -6.10
CA SER A 12 7.37 2.83 -6.19
C SER A 12 7.34 2.06 -7.51
N GLU A 13 8.46 1.45 -7.83
CA GLU A 13 8.49 0.37 -8.82
C GLU A 13 7.54 -0.76 -8.39
N LYS A 14 6.98 -1.46 -9.38
CA LYS A 14 6.17 -2.64 -9.11
C LYS A 14 7.08 -3.83 -8.81
N TYR A 15 6.64 -4.70 -7.93
CA TYR A 15 7.27 -5.99 -7.65
C TYR A 15 6.19 -7.07 -7.61
N CYS A 16 6.49 -8.29 -8.04
CA CYS A 16 5.51 -9.37 -8.09
C CYS A 16 5.96 -10.59 -7.30
N ASP A 17 4.99 -11.35 -6.80
CA ASP A 17 5.16 -12.75 -6.44
C ASP A 17 4.38 -13.65 -7.42
N ASP A 18 4.17 -14.92 -7.07
CA ASP A 18 3.47 -15.89 -7.91
C ASP A 18 1.96 -15.57 -8.12
N GLN A 19 1.37 -14.67 -7.33
CA GLN A 19 -0.08 -14.43 -7.28
C GLN A 19 -0.47 -12.95 -7.48
N TYR A 20 0.38 -12.01 -7.05
CA TYR A 20 0.06 -10.59 -7.00
C TYR A 20 1.22 -9.72 -7.50
N GLU A 21 0.87 -8.60 -8.11
CA GLU A 21 1.74 -7.45 -8.24
C GLU A 21 1.54 -6.52 -7.04
N TYR A 22 2.59 -5.85 -6.60
CA TYR A 22 2.60 -4.94 -5.46
C TYR A 22 3.27 -3.62 -5.84
N ARG A 23 2.84 -2.56 -5.17
CA ARG A 23 3.41 -1.22 -5.24
C ARG A 23 3.08 -0.48 -3.96
N HIS A 24 3.94 0.44 -3.55
CA HIS A 24 3.61 1.38 -2.51
C HIS A 24 3.60 2.83 -3.03
N VAL A 25 2.70 3.64 -2.50
CA VAL A 25 2.52 5.05 -2.85
C VAL A 25 2.86 5.90 -1.63
N HIS A 26 3.83 6.80 -1.76
CA HIS A 26 4.15 7.77 -0.72
C HIS A 26 3.21 8.94 -0.91
N ILE A 27 2.31 9.13 0.05
CA ILE A 27 1.37 10.23 0.10
C ILE A 27 1.95 11.39 0.91
N THR A 28 1.39 12.58 0.74
CA THR A 28 1.79 13.73 1.54
C THR A 28 1.32 13.58 2.99
N PRO A 29 2.00 14.23 3.96
CA PRO A 29 1.56 14.20 5.37
C PRO A 29 0.15 14.75 5.57
N GLU A 30 -0.30 15.65 4.71
CA GLU A 30 -1.63 16.26 4.75
C GLU A 30 -2.71 15.23 4.42
N VAL A 31 -2.50 14.46 3.34
CA VAL A 31 -3.41 13.39 2.92
C VAL A 31 -3.39 12.24 3.92
N ALA A 32 -2.23 11.91 4.49
CA ALA A 32 -2.11 10.86 5.50
C ALA A 32 -2.96 11.13 6.76
N LYS A 33 -3.22 12.40 7.10
CA LYS A 33 -4.11 12.77 8.22
C LYS A 33 -5.59 12.54 7.93
N LEU A 34 -5.98 12.52 6.65
CA LEU A 34 -7.36 12.30 6.22
C LEU A 34 -7.75 10.81 6.27
N ILE A 35 -6.78 9.92 6.25
CA ILE A 35 -7.00 8.47 6.24
C ILE A 35 -7.33 8.00 7.66
N SER A 36 -8.57 7.57 7.87
CA SER A 36 -8.97 6.93 9.13
C SER A 36 -8.27 5.58 9.27
N ARG A 37 -7.53 5.38 10.38
CA ARG A 37 -6.80 4.13 10.67
C ARG A 37 -7.69 2.95 11.10
N GLN A 38 -8.96 2.98 10.75
CA GLN A 38 -9.97 2.03 11.23
C GLN A 38 -10.33 0.96 10.18
N HIS A 39 -9.98 1.17 8.91
CA HIS A 39 -10.28 0.23 7.84
C HIS A 39 -9.33 0.37 6.64
N LEU A 40 -9.37 -0.63 5.75
CA LEU A 40 -8.69 -0.56 4.45
C LEU A 40 -9.49 0.30 3.48
N LEU A 41 -8.81 1.20 2.76
CA LEU A 41 -9.44 2.02 1.73
C LEU A 41 -9.84 1.17 0.51
N SER A 42 -11.10 1.29 0.12
CA SER A 42 -11.62 0.82 -1.16
C SER A 42 -11.04 1.59 -2.35
N GLU A 43 -11.21 1.05 -3.57
CA GLU A 43 -10.75 1.70 -4.80
C GLU A 43 -11.29 3.12 -4.96
N SER A 44 -12.56 3.35 -4.61
CA SER A 44 -13.12 4.70 -4.63
C SER A 44 -12.44 5.59 -3.60
N GLU A 45 -12.25 5.15 -2.36
CA GLU A 45 -11.68 5.97 -1.29
C GLU A 45 -10.25 6.43 -1.60
N TRP A 46 -9.35 5.53 -2.03
CA TRP A 46 -7.97 5.96 -2.34
C TRP A 46 -7.91 6.83 -3.60
N ARG A 47 -8.81 6.64 -4.58
CA ARG A 47 -8.93 7.55 -5.73
C ARG A 47 -9.39 8.95 -5.32
N HIS A 48 -10.32 9.07 -4.36
CA HIS A 48 -10.75 10.38 -3.84
C HIS A 48 -9.65 11.14 -3.10
N LEU A 49 -8.66 10.43 -2.54
CA LEU A 49 -7.46 11.04 -1.96
C LEU A 49 -6.45 11.52 -3.01
N GLY A 50 -6.74 11.29 -4.29
CA GLY A 50 -5.88 11.67 -5.41
C GLY A 50 -4.83 10.62 -5.78
N VAL A 51 -4.90 9.40 -5.23
CA VAL A 51 -3.99 8.32 -5.66
C VAL A 51 -4.44 7.83 -7.04
N GLU A 52 -3.51 7.76 -7.98
CA GLU A 52 -3.77 7.38 -9.36
C GLU A 52 -3.08 6.06 -9.69
N GLN A 53 -3.88 5.02 -9.89
CA GLN A 53 -3.43 3.71 -10.33
C GLN A 53 -4.41 3.14 -11.37
N SER A 54 -3.97 2.10 -12.09
CA SER A 54 -4.86 1.34 -12.96
C SER A 54 -6.01 0.71 -12.15
N ARG A 55 -7.04 0.20 -12.82
CA ARG A 55 -8.15 -0.49 -12.13
C ARG A 55 -7.65 -1.79 -11.49
N GLY A 56 -8.31 -2.25 -10.44
CA GLY A 56 -8.04 -3.53 -9.77
C GLY A 56 -6.94 -3.52 -8.71
N TRP A 57 -6.37 -2.36 -8.40
CA TRP A 57 -5.44 -2.22 -7.27
C TRP A 57 -6.22 -2.15 -5.95
N GLU A 58 -5.85 -2.99 -5.00
CA GLU A 58 -6.43 -3.09 -3.67
C GLU A 58 -5.46 -2.58 -2.62
N HIS A 59 -5.93 -1.72 -1.71
CA HIS A 59 -5.18 -1.40 -0.51
C HIS A 59 -5.30 -2.57 0.47
N TYR A 60 -4.22 -3.30 0.71
CA TYR A 60 -4.29 -4.62 1.36
C TYR A 60 -3.80 -4.66 2.80
N MET A 61 -3.09 -3.62 3.26
CA MET A 61 -2.62 -3.54 4.64
C MET A 61 -2.58 -2.12 5.16
N TYR A 62 -2.90 -1.95 6.45
CA TYR A 62 -2.62 -0.74 7.22
C TYR A 62 -1.97 -1.13 8.55
N HIS A 63 -1.14 -0.24 9.11
CA HIS A 63 -0.48 -0.48 10.39
C HIS A 63 -1.13 0.38 11.49
N SER A 64 -1.68 -0.24 12.54
CA SER A 64 -2.07 0.50 13.74
C SER A 64 -0.85 0.64 14.65
N PRO A 65 -0.31 1.86 14.89
CA PRO A 65 0.84 2.03 15.79
C PRO A 65 0.52 1.71 17.25
N GLU A 66 -0.77 1.62 17.60
CA GLU A 66 -1.24 1.28 18.93
C GLU A 66 -2.21 0.10 18.85
N LYS A 67 -1.71 -1.10 19.18
CA LYS A 67 -2.39 -2.18 19.91
C LYS A 67 -1.49 -3.42 19.84
N HIS A 68 -1.15 -3.95 21.01
CA HIS A 68 -0.41 -5.21 21.20
C HIS A 68 -1.17 -6.46 20.66
N ASP A 69 -2.31 -6.30 20.01
CA ASP A 69 -3.17 -7.39 19.57
C ASP A 69 -3.24 -7.45 18.03
N ARG A 70 -2.47 -8.40 17.50
CA ARG A 70 -2.66 -9.16 16.25
C ARG A 70 -3.70 -8.62 15.27
N GLN A 71 -3.24 -7.90 14.26
CA GLN A 71 -3.85 -7.93 12.92
C GLN A 71 -2.75 -7.91 11.85
N GLU A 72 -2.05 -9.05 11.73
CA GLU A 72 -1.29 -9.37 10.53
C GLU A 72 -2.27 -9.88 9.48
N VAL A 73 -2.89 -8.98 8.73
CA VAL A 73 -3.66 -9.37 7.54
C VAL A 73 -2.66 -9.69 6.42
N ALA A 74 -2.18 -10.94 6.46
CA ALA A 74 -1.52 -11.71 5.41
C ALA A 74 -0.51 -10.96 4.52
N ALA A 75 0.75 -10.87 4.95
CA ALA A 75 1.88 -10.76 4.04
C ALA A 75 2.40 -12.18 3.73
N ALA A 76 2.13 -12.67 2.52
CA ALA A 76 2.59 -13.98 2.07
C ALA A 76 4.11 -13.98 1.81
N LYS A 77 4.78 -14.98 2.41
CA LYS A 77 6.05 -15.63 2.03
C LYS A 77 7.34 -14.77 1.88
N HIS A 78 8.22 -14.99 2.87
CA HIS A 78 9.69 -14.92 2.98
C HIS A 78 10.61 -14.16 1.99
N ASN A 79 10.28 -13.91 0.73
CA ASN A 79 11.11 -13.08 -0.17
C ASN A 79 10.71 -11.60 -0.16
N ILE A 80 9.49 -11.28 0.31
CA ILE A 80 9.05 -9.90 0.59
C ILE A 80 9.69 -9.39 1.90
N CYS A 81 10.13 -10.29 2.79
CA CYS A 81 10.62 -9.98 4.15
C CYS A 81 11.85 -9.06 4.22
N GLN A 82 12.70 -9.02 3.19
CA GLN A 82 13.86 -8.11 3.22
C GLN A 82 13.46 -6.63 3.13
N MET A 83 12.25 -6.33 2.63
CA MET A 83 11.61 -5.01 2.70
C MET A 83 10.62 -4.87 3.88
N VAL A 84 10.32 -5.95 4.63
CA VAL A 84 9.43 -5.94 5.80
C VAL A 84 10.08 -5.35 7.05
N SER A 85 11.40 -5.11 7.04
CA SER A 85 12.05 -4.22 8.01
C SER A 85 11.44 -2.80 7.98
N GLU A 86 10.86 -2.36 6.86
CA GLU A 86 10.11 -1.10 6.76
C GLU A 86 8.60 -1.22 7.07
N VAL A 87 8.02 -2.42 7.14
CA VAL A 87 6.58 -2.62 7.36
C VAL A 87 6.18 -2.31 8.81
N VAL A 88 7.12 -2.34 9.76
CA VAL A 88 6.93 -1.81 11.12
C VAL A 88 6.80 -0.27 11.12
N ALA A 89 7.12 0.42 10.02
CA ALA A 89 7.07 1.88 9.89
C ALA A 89 5.94 2.41 8.99
N ALA A 90 5.04 1.55 8.51
CA ALA A 90 4.06 1.86 7.46
C ALA A 90 3.11 3.03 7.77
N VAL A 91 2.84 3.33 9.04
CA VAL A 91 2.01 4.50 9.45
C VAL A 91 2.83 5.65 10.08
N LYS A 92 4.16 5.50 10.17
CA LYS A 92 5.08 6.63 10.42
C LYS A 92 5.60 7.29 9.12
N LEU A 93 5.43 6.67 7.95
CA LEU A 93 6.08 7.08 6.70
C LEU A 93 5.15 7.56 5.57
N ASN A 94 3.85 7.79 5.83
CA ASN A 94 2.90 8.23 4.80
C ASN A 94 2.91 7.32 3.55
N LYS A 95 2.88 5.99 3.73
CA LYS A 95 2.87 5.03 2.61
C LYS A 95 1.54 4.28 2.54
N LEU A 96 0.94 4.22 1.36
CA LEU A 96 -0.18 3.34 1.01
C LEU A 96 0.33 2.11 0.29
N PHE A 97 -0.03 0.91 0.75
CA PHE A 97 0.41 -0.35 0.17
C PHE A 97 -0.71 -0.97 -0.66
N CYS A 98 -0.45 -1.12 -1.95
CA CYS A 98 -1.42 -1.62 -2.90
C CYS A 98 -0.93 -2.94 -3.52
N ARG A 99 -1.86 -3.84 -3.80
CA ARG A 99 -1.63 -5.06 -4.58
C ARG A 99 -2.61 -5.14 -5.74
N PHE A 100 -2.25 -5.82 -6.81
CA PHE A 100 -3.08 -6.09 -7.97
C PHE A 100 -3.03 -7.59 -8.24
N PHE A 101 -4.20 -8.24 -8.35
CA PHE A 101 -4.25 -9.66 -8.67
C PHE A 101 -3.86 -9.84 -10.13
N CYS A 102 -2.78 -10.59 -10.38
CA CYS A 102 -2.35 -10.87 -11.75
C CYS A 102 -3.25 -11.97 -12.31
N SER A 103 -4.35 -11.60 -12.95
CA SER A 103 -5.36 -12.55 -13.45
C SER A 103 -4.98 -13.23 -14.76
N GLU A 104 -3.69 -13.28 -15.15
CA GLU A 104 -3.25 -13.96 -16.37
C GLU A 104 -2.11 -14.92 -16.09
N GLY A 105 -2.46 -16.19 -16.01
CA GLY A 105 -1.58 -17.33 -15.82
C GLY A 105 -2.32 -18.65 -16.05
N LEU A 106 -3.12 -18.73 -17.13
CA LEU A 106 -3.54 -19.97 -17.79
C LEU A 106 -3.73 -19.71 -19.29
#